data_AF-A0A8J6UQ63-F1
#
_entry.id   AF-A0A8J6UQ63-F1
#
_cell.length_a   1.000
_cell.length_b   1.000
_cell.length_c   1.000
_cell.angle_alpha   90.00
_cell.angle_beta   90.00
_cell.angle_gamma   90.00
#
_symmetry.space_group_name_H-M   'P 1'
#
loop_
_entity.id
_entity.type
_entity.pdbx_description
1 polymer ?
#
loop_
_entity_poly.entity_id
_entity_poly.type
_entity_poly.pdbx_seq_one_letter_code
_entity_poly.pdbx_strand_id
1 'polypeptide(L)' 'MQRKKRMWLLILVSIFLITACSHNEVIAESLVGTQAPAFQLDDARGGQVSLSDYTQQKVPVLLFFHMAVG' A
#
# COMPACT_ATOMS: atom_id res chain seq x y z
N MET A 1 3.74 -49.00 13.94
CA MET A 1 4.13 -48.17 12.77
C MET A 1 3.19 -46.98 12.48
N GLN A 2 1.87 -47.10 12.68
CA GLN A 2 0.88 -46.07 12.30
C GLN A 2 0.93 -44.78 13.14
N ARG A 3 1.28 -44.86 14.43
CA ARG A 3 1.39 -43.67 15.32
C ARG A 3 2.50 -42.71 14.90
N LYS A 4 3.64 -43.22 14.40
CA LYS A 4 4.74 -42.40 13.88
C LYS A 4 4.35 -41.66 12.60
N LYS A 5 3.60 -42.33 11.70
CA LYS A 5 3.10 -41.73 10.44
C LYS A 5 2.09 -40.60 10.69
N ARG A 6 1.16 -40.78 11.64
CA ARG A 6 0.21 -39.72 12.04
C ARG A 6 0.93 -38.52 12.66
N MET A 7 1.93 -38.77 13.51
CA MET A 7 2.72 -37.69 14.12
C MET A 7 3.54 -36.92 13.08
N TRP A 8 4.13 -37.60 12.10
CA TRP A 8 4.84 -36.97 10.98
C TRP A 8 3.91 -36.11 10.12
N LEU A 9 2.70 -36.59 9.86
CA LEU A 9 1.71 -35.87 9.05
C LEU A 9 1.25 -34.58 9.74
N LEU A 10 1.08 -34.60 11.07
CA LEU A 10 0.74 -33.39 11.85
C LEU A 10 1.85 -32.34 11.84
N ILE A 11 3.12 -32.77 11.92
CA ILE A 11 4.27 -31.85 11.85
C ILE A 11 4.32 -31.15 10.48
N LEU A 12 4.09 -31.91 9.41
CA LEU A 12 4.15 -31.39 8.04
C LEU A 12 3.03 -30.36 7.78
N VAL A 13 1.81 -30.62 8.28
CA VAL A 13 0.70 -29.67 8.21
C VAL A 13 0.98 -28.40 9.02
N SER A 14 1.59 -28.53 10.21
CA SER A 14 1.93 -27.37 11.05
C SER A 14 2.94 -26.45 10.35
N ILE A 15 3.97 -27.01 9.71
CA ILE A 15 4.97 -26.24 8.94
C ILE A 15 4.30 -25.48 7.79
N PHE A 16 3.37 -26.12 7.09
CA PHE A 16 2.65 -25.50 5.96
C PHE A 16 1.76 -24.33 6.41
N LEU A 17 1.13 -24.43 7.59
CA LEU A 17 0.30 -23.35 8.13
C LEU A 17 1.13 -22.13 8.55
N ILE A 18 2.37 -22.32 9.03
CA ILE A 18 3.23 -21.21 9.46
C ILE A 18 3.73 -20.38 8.26
N THR A 19 3.99 -21.00 7.11
CA THR A 19 4.47 -20.27 5.92
C THR A 19 3.38 -19.41 5.26
N ALA A 20 2.10 -19.76 5.42
CA ALA A 20 1.00 -18.98 4.86
C ALA A 20 0.73 -17.66 5.60
N CYS A 21 1.16 -17.53 6.86
CA CYS A 21 0.95 -16.34 7.67
C CYS A 21 2.11 -15.32 7.59
N SER A 22 3.18 -15.64 6.85
CA SER A 22 4.34 -14.76 6.66
C SER A 22 4.11 -13.80 5.49
N HIS A 23 3.06 -12.98 5.55
CA HIS A 23 2.93 -11.84 4.66
C HIS A 23 3.73 -10.69 5.25
N ASN A 24 5.00 -10.55 4.82
CA ASN A 24 5.80 -9.37 5.13
C ASN A 24 5.24 -8.20 4.31
N GLU A 25 4.24 -7.50 4.84
CA GLU A 25 3.99 -6.14 4.36
C GLU A 25 5.26 -5.35 4.65
N VAL A 26 5.88 -4.84 3.58
CA VAL A 26 6.88 -3.80 3.71
C VAL A 26 6.13 -2.64 4.37
N ILE A 27 6.33 -2.46 5.67
CA ILE A 27 5.80 -1.33 6.42
C ILE A 27 6.48 -0.11 5.82
N ALA A 28 5.87 0.47 4.79
CA ALA A 28 6.24 1.79 4.32
C ALA A 28 6.09 2.72 5.52
N GLU A 29 7.17 3.43 5.87
CA GLU A 29 7.13 4.41 6.95
C GLU A 29 5.92 5.33 6.74
N SER A 30 5.15 5.53 7.80
CA SER A 30 3.96 6.37 7.74
C SER A 30 4.40 7.80 7.37
N LEU A 31 4.02 8.26 6.18
CA LEU A 31 4.29 9.63 5.71
C LEU A 31 3.32 10.66 6.31
N VAL A 32 2.44 10.25 7.24
CA VAL A 32 1.45 11.13 7.86
C VAL A 32 2.15 12.22 8.68
N GLY A 33 1.74 13.47 8.47
CA GLY A 33 2.34 14.64 9.14
C GLY A 33 3.59 15.19 8.44
N THR A 34 4.10 14.51 7.40
CA THR A 34 5.15 15.06 6.55
C THR A 34 4.57 15.98 5.48
N GLN A 35 5.43 16.80 4.85
CA GLN A 35 5.03 17.65 3.74
C GLN A 35 4.71 16.79 2.51
N ALA A 36 3.56 17.06 1.88
CA ALA A 36 3.18 16.38 0.64
C ALA A 36 4.18 16.67 -0.49
N PRO A 37 4.54 15.66 -1.32
CA PRO A 37 5.44 15.85 -2.46
C PRO A 37 4.89 16.86 -3.46
N ALA A 38 5.78 17.66 -4.06
CA ALA A 38 5.41 18.54 -5.17
C ALA A 38 5.03 17.71 -6.41
N PHE A 39 4.01 18.16 -7.14
CA PHE A 39 3.63 17.60 -8.44
C PHE A 39 3.21 18.69 -9.40
N GLN A 40 3.27 18.35 -10.69
CA GLN A 40 2.67 19.06 -11.81
C GLN A 40 1.94 18.05 -12.69
N LEU A 41 0.69 18.35 -13.03
CA LEU A 41 -0.18 17.51 -13.85
C LEU A 41 -0.82 18.35 -14.94
N ASP A 42 -1.10 17.73 -16.08
CA ASP A 42 -1.92 18.35 -17.11
C ASP A 42 -3.38 18.40 -16.62
N ASP A 43 -4.05 19.53 -16.85
CA ASP A 43 -5.47 19.68 -16.53
C ASP A 43 -6.35 19.32 -17.74
N ALA A 44 -7.65 19.11 -17.49
CA ALA A 44 -8.61 18.74 -18.53
C ALA A 44 -8.87 19.85 -19.57
N ARG A 45 -8.35 21.07 -19.34
CA ARG A 45 -8.47 22.22 -20.24
C ARG A 45 -7.22 22.41 -21.10
N GLY A 46 -6.23 21.52 -20.98
CA GLY A 46 -4.95 21.60 -21.69
C GLY A 46 -3.95 22.56 -21.04
N GLY A 47 -4.19 22.97 -19.79
CA GLY A 47 -3.24 23.70 -18.97
C GLY A 47 -2.43 22.78 -18.06
N GLN A 48 -1.70 23.39 -17.12
CA GLN A 48 -1.02 22.67 -16.04
C GLN A 48 -1.53 23.11 -14.69
N VAL A 49 -1.50 22.18 -13.73
CA VAL A 49 -1.82 22.42 -12.34
C VAL A 49 -0.72 21.88 -11.45
N SER A 50 -0.30 22.68 -10.46
CA SER A 50 0.70 22.32 -9.46
C SER A 50 0.09 22.23 -8.06
N LEU A 51 0.68 21.42 -7.18
CA LEU A 51 0.27 21.40 -5.75
C LEU A 51 0.38 22.80 -5.10
N SER A 52 1.39 23.58 -5.49
CA SER A 52 1.63 24.94 -4.97
C SER A 52 0.48 25.91 -5.21
N ASP A 53 -0.34 25.65 -6.23
CA ASP A 53 -1.44 26.54 -6.61
C ASP A 53 -2.55 26.56 -5.55
N TYR A 54 -2.61 25.50 -4.71
CA TYR A 54 -3.61 25.34 -3.65
C TYR A 54 -3.05 25.55 -2.24
N THR A 55 -1.76 25.30 -2.01
CA THR A 55 -1.17 25.40 -0.66
C THR A 55 -1.02 26.83 -0.16
N GLN A 56 -0.94 27.81 -1.06
CA GLN A 56 -0.84 29.24 -0.71
C GLN A 56 -2.05 29.75 0.08
N GLN A 57 -3.21 29.10 -0.09
CA GLN A 57 -4.49 29.54 0.47
C GLN A 57 -4.77 28.98 1.88
N LYS A 58 -3.85 28.16 2.44
CA LYS A 58 -3.98 27.49 3.75
C LYS A 58 -5.28 26.67 3.91
N VAL A 59 -5.87 26.23 2.80
CA VAL A 59 -7.05 25.36 2.80
C VAL A 59 -6.62 23.90 2.69
N PRO A 60 -7.36 22.96 3.32
CA PRO A 60 -7.09 21.55 3.15
C PRO A 60 -7.35 21.13 1.70
N VAL A 61 -6.43 20.35 1.13
CA VAL A 61 -6.51 19.84 -0.24
C VAL A 61 -6.73 18.33 -0.19
N LEU A 62 -7.75 17.84 -0.90
CA LEU A 62 -8.02 16.42 -1.08
C LEU A 62 -7.45 15.96 -2.42
N LEU A 63 -6.49 15.05 -2.39
CA LEU A 63 -5.96 14.38 -3.58
C LEU A 63 -6.69 13.05 -3.77
N PHE A 64 -7.38 12.93 -4.89
CA PHE A 64 -8.11 11.73 -5.26
C PHE A 64 -7.56 11.15 -6.56
N PHE A 65 -7.13 9.90 -6.51
CA PHE A 65 -6.66 9.15 -7.67
C PHE A 65 -7.73 8.13 -8.04
N HIS A 66 -8.23 8.19 -9.28
CA HIS A 66 -8.99 7.11 -9.85
C HIS A 66 -8.08 6.29 -10.77
N MET A 67 -8.19 4.97 -10.71
CA MET A 67 -7.56 4.13 -11.73
C MET A 67 -8.46 4.14 -12.96
N ALA A 68 -8.06 4.86 -14.01
CA ALA A 68 -8.65 4.67 -15.32
C ALA A 68 -8.26 3.27 -15.82
N VAL A 69 -9.24 2.48 -16.23
CA VAL A 69 -8.98 1.29 -17.04
C VAL A 69 -8.50 1.84 -18.39
N GLY A 70 -7.21 1.65 -18.69
CA GLY A 70 -6.53 2.24 -19.85
C GLY A 70 -7.19 1.92 -21.19
#